data_AF-A0A9X6KM44-F1
#
_entry.id   AF-A0A9X6KM44-F1
#
_cell.length_a   1.000
_cell.length_b   1.000
_cell.length_c   1.000
_cell.angle_alpha   90.00
_cell.angle_beta   90.00
_cell.angle_gamma   90.00
#
_symmetry.space_group_name_H-M   'P 1'
#
loop_
_entity.id
_entity.type
_entity.pdbx_description
1 polymer ?
#
loop_
_entity_poly.entity_id
_entity_poly.type
_entity_poly.pdbx_seq_one_letter_code
_entity_poly.pdbx_strand_id
1 'polypeptide(L)'
;LKQNIKDINKRNSNENSNTPEENMEQADFVAHWVPERFISLVGSFYSESKTIQELWKVVRQCNKIVNHTTGDTAFTKEQELTIGLKAIKEFVMKIKSRVKMKKGKFAYFNGIVNNLMDKFYFDKEFMAI
;
A
#
# COMPACT_ATOMS: atom_id res chain seq x y z
N LEU A 1 -25.25 14.54 51.92
CA LEU A 1 -24.35 13.36 52.03
C LEU A 1 -23.40 13.35 50.84
N LYS A 2 -22.08 13.43 51.07
CA LYS A 2 -21.06 13.29 50.02
C LYS A 2 -20.89 11.81 49.70
N GLN A 3 -21.08 11.41 48.45
CA GLN A 3 -20.80 10.04 48.01
C GLN A 3 -19.30 9.90 47.73
N ASN A 4 -18.62 9.08 48.53
CA ASN A 4 -17.24 8.63 48.25
C ASN A 4 -17.31 7.53 47.20
N ILE A 5 -17.15 7.88 45.93
CA ILE A 5 -16.94 6.89 44.87
C ILE A 5 -15.49 6.43 44.99
N LYS A 6 -15.28 5.22 45.52
CA LYS A 6 -13.98 4.54 45.44
C LYS A 6 -13.78 4.12 43.99
N ASP A 7 -12.67 4.52 43.38
CA ASP A 7 -12.19 4.03 42.08
C ASP A 7 -11.92 2.51 42.17
N ILE A 8 -12.96 1.71 41.96
CA ILE A 8 -12.85 0.25 41.91
C ILE A 8 -13.12 -0.16 40.46
N ASN A 9 -12.18 0.14 39.58
CA ASN A 9 -12.03 -0.53 38.27
C ASN A 9 -10.60 -0.34 37.73
N LYS A 10 -9.57 -0.46 38.60
CA LYS A 10 -8.22 -0.74 38.12
C LYS A 10 -8.20 -2.20 37.70
N ARG A 11 -8.39 -2.47 36.40
CA ARG A 11 -8.16 -3.81 35.85
C ARG A 11 -6.69 -4.14 36.06
N ASN A 12 -6.39 -5.05 36.96
CA ASN A 12 -5.09 -5.70 37.01
C ASN A 12 -5.04 -6.65 35.80
N SER A 13 -4.57 -6.17 34.65
CA SER A 13 -4.13 -7.05 33.58
C SER A 13 -2.91 -7.79 34.12
N ASN A 14 -3.12 -9.05 34.53
CA ASN A 14 -2.02 -9.97 34.78
C ASN A 14 -1.49 -10.44 33.42
N GLU A 15 -0.97 -9.51 32.62
CA GLU A 15 -0.23 -9.82 31.41
C GLU A 15 1.15 -10.29 31.85
N ASN A 16 1.25 -11.59 32.11
CA ASN A 16 2.53 -12.27 32.07
C ASN A 16 2.90 -12.40 30.58
N SER A 17 3.23 -11.28 29.93
CA SER A 17 3.65 -11.25 28.54
C SER A 17 5.08 -11.78 28.45
N ASN A 18 5.21 -13.11 28.50
CA ASN A 18 6.42 -13.79 27.99
C ASN A 18 6.57 -13.65 26.46
N THR A 19 5.83 -12.73 25.82
CA THR A 19 6.08 -12.29 24.45
C THR A 19 7.20 -11.24 24.55
N PRO A 20 8.44 -11.56 24.19
CA PRO A 20 9.50 -10.57 24.17
C PRO A 20 9.11 -9.48 23.17
N GLU A 21 9.14 -8.20 23.56
CA GLU A 21 8.99 -7.08 22.62
C GLU A 21 9.91 -7.25 21.40
N GLU A 22 11.08 -7.88 21.58
CA GLU A 22 12.02 -8.28 20.53
C GLU A 22 11.37 -9.09 19.39
N ASN A 23 10.41 -9.98 19.68
CA ASN A 23 9.73 -10.77 18.65
C ASN A 23 8.75 -9.93 17.82
N MET A 24 8.20 -8.86 18.40
CA MET A 24 7.32 -7.92 17.70
C MET A 24 8.14 -6.97 16.83
N GLU A 25 9.34 -6.59 17.25
CA GLU A 25 10.28 -5.77 16.46
C GLU A 25 10.81 -6.49 15.22
N GLN A 26 10.95 -7.82 15.26
CA GLN A 26 11.43 -8.63 14.14
C GLN A 26 10.33 -8.92 13.10
N ALA A 27 9.07 -8.74 13.45
CA ALA A 27 7.95 -9.13 12.60
C ALA A 27 7.66 -8.08 11.51
N ASP A 28 8.19 -8.30 10.31
CA ASP A 28 8.03 -7.39 9.17
C ASP A 28 6.78 -7.71 8.33
N PHE A 29 5.59 -7.47 8.90
CA PHE A 29 4.32 -7.74 8.21
C PHE A 29 3.95 -6.63 7.22
N VAL A 30 3.49 -7.02 6.04
CA VAL A 30 2.82 -6.09 5.13
C VAL A 30 1.39 -5.84 5.60
N ALA A 31 0.99 -4.58 5.62
CA ALA A 31 -0.34 -4.20 6.06
C ALA A 31 -1.45 -4.80 5.19
N HIS A 32 -2.55 -5.22 5.83
CA HIS A 32 -3.68 -5.93 5.21
C HIS A 32 -4.36 -5.19 4.05
N TRP A 33 -4.22 -3.87 3.95
CA TRP A 33 -4.80 -3.04 2.87
C TRP A 33 -3.98 -3.07 1.57
N VAL A 34 -2.81 -3.73 1.57
CA VAL A 34 -2.06 -4.03 0.35
C VAL A 34 -2.57 -5.35 -0.23
N PRO A 35 -3.00 -5.40 -1.50
CA PRO A 35 -3.49 -6.64 -2.10
C PRO A 35 -2.43 -7.73 -2.13
N GLU A 36 -2.79 -8.94 -1.73
CA GLU A 36 -1.88 -10.09 -1.64
C GLU A 36 -1.17 -10.40 -2.96
N ARG A 37 -1.85 -10.27 -4.11
CA ARG A 37 -1.23 -10.45 -5.43
C ARG A 37 -0.11 -9.44 -5.69
N PHE A 38 -0.27 -8.21 -5.21
CA PHE A 38 0.76 -7.17 -5.31
C PHE A 38 1.92 -7.50 -4.36
N ILE A 39 1.63 -7.92 -3.12
CA ILE A 39 2.64 -8.36 -2.15
C ILE A 39 3.50 -9.49 -2.72
N SER A 40 2.86 -10.54 -3.24
CA SER A 40 3.54 -11.72 -3.80
C SER A 40 4.51 -11.33 -4.93
N LEU A 41 4.07 -10.46 -5.84
CA LEU A 41 4.93 -10.01 -6.94
C LEU A 41 6.08 -9.13 -6.45
N VAL A 42 5.80 -8.10 -5.64
CA VAL A 42 6.83 -7.15 -5.19
C VAL A 42 7.80 -7.79 -4.21
N GLY A 43 7.32 -8.72 -3.38
CA GLY A 43 8.10 -9.52 -2.45
C GLY A 43 9.21 -10.34 -3.11
N SER A 44 9.05 -10.65 -4.41
CA SER A 44 10.10 -11.30 -5.20
C SER A 44 11.31 -10.39 -5.49
N PHE A 45 11.17 -9.07 -5.27
CA PHE A 45 12.20 -8.07 -5.55
C PHE A 45 12.60 -7.24 -4.33
N TYR A 46 11.71 -7.10 -3.34
CA TYR A 46 11.92 -6.33 -2.12
C TYR A 46 11.41 -7.12 -0.91
N SER A 47 12.28 -7.38 0.06
CA SER A 47 11.92 -8.09 1.31
C SER A 47 11.28 -7.18 2.35
N GLU A 48 11.60 -5.89 2.36
CA GLU A 48 11.11 -4.93 3.35
C GLU A 48 9.63 -4.59 3.14
N SER A 49 8.78 -4.87 4.13
CA SER A 49 7.34 -4.59 4.07
C SER A 49 7.06 -3.11 3.82
N LYS A 50 7.87 -2.22 4.42
CA LYS A 50 7.76 -0.77 4.24
C LYS A 50 7.92 -0.37 2.77
N THR A 51 8.87 -0.96 2.05
CA THR A 51 9.05 -0.67 0.62
C THR A 51 7.85 -1.13 -0.19
N ILE A 52 7.30 -2.32 0.09
CA ILE A 52 6.09 -2.84 -0.57
C ILE A 52 4.89 -1.91 -0.34
N GLN A 53 4.69 -1.48 0.92
CA GLN A 53 3.61 -0.57 1.30
C GLN A 53 3.73 0.79 0.62
N GLU A 54 4.93 1.38 0.57
CA GLU A 54 5.15 2.66 -0.09
C GLU A 54 4.91 2.59 -1.61
N LEU A 55 5.33 1.49 -2.26
CA LEU A 55 5.00 1.27 -3.67
C LEU A 55 3.48 1.19 -3.88
N TRP A 56 2.75 0.47 -3.03
CA TRP A 56 1.29 0.41 -3.14
C TRP A 56 0.61 1.76 -2.86
N LYS A 57 1.11 2.56 -1.91
CA LYS A 57 0.61 3.92 -1.66
C LYS A 57 0.73 4.80 -2.89
N VAL A 58 1.83 4.70 -3.65
CA VAL A 58 1.98 5.43 -4.91
C VAL A 58 0.90 5.04 -5.91
N VAL A 59 0.59 3.74 -6.05
CA VAL A 59 -0.51 3.27 -6.92
C VAL A 59 -1.84 3.92 -6.50
N ARG A 60 -2.17 3.84 -5.21
CA ARG A 60 -3.41 4.41 -4.66
C ARG A 60 -3.50 5.93 -4.84
N GLN A 61 -2.40 6.64 -4.66
CA GLN A 61 -2.37 8.10 -4.79
C GLN A 61 -2.58 8.54 -6.25
N CYS A 62 -2.09 7.77 -7.21
CA CYS A 62 -2.33 8.04 -8.62
C CYS A 62 -3.79 7.80 -9.02
N ASN A 63 -4.49 6.87 -8.36
CA ASN A 63 -5.91 6.62 -8.57
C ASN A 63 -6.77 7.70 -7.88
N LYS A 64 -6.83 8.88 -8.51
CA LYS A 64 -7.45 10.07 -7.94
C LYS A 64 -8.94 9.89 -7.70
N ILE A 65 -9.43 10.57 -6.66
CA ILE A 65 -10.87 10.74 -6.41
C ILE A 65 -11.45 11.59 -7.54
N VAL A 66 -12.51 11.09 -8.17
CA VAL A 66 -13.27 11.78 -9.22
C VAL A 66 -14.61 12.30 -8.70
N ASN A 67 -15.12 11.74 -7.62
CA ASN A 67 -16.32 12.23 -6.94
C ASN A 67 -16.05 12.39 -5.43
N HIS A 68 -15.97 13.64 -4.97
CA HIS A 68 -15.68 13.96 -3.58
C HIS A 68 -16.84 13.67 -2.61
N THR A 69 -18.06 13.50 -3.11
CA THR A 69 -19.24 13.19 -2.30
C THR A 69 -19.33 11.70 -1.98
N THR A 70 -19.06 10.84 -2.96
CA THR A 70 -19.10 9.38 -2.80
C THR A 70 -17.74 8.79 -2.44
N GLY A 71 -16.65 9.51 -2.71
CA GLY A 71 -15.28 9.01 -2.58
C GLY A 71 -14.84 8.14 -3.76
N ASP A 72 -15.60 8.13 -4.86
CA ASP A 72 -15.27 7.30 -6.02
C ASP A 72 -13.94 7.73 -6.65
N THR A 73 -13.14 6.74 -6.99
CA THR A 73 -11.86 6.90 -7.69
C THR A 73 -12.02 6.62 -9.18
N ALA A 74 -11.07 7.10 -9.99
CA ALA A 74 -11.09 6.91 -11.45
C ALA A 74 -11.12 5.43 -11.87
N PHE A 75 -10.45 4.57 -11.11
CA PHE A 75 -10.39 3.13 -11.34
C PHE A 75 -10.99 2.36 -10.18
N THR A 76 -11.63 1.23 -10.49
CA THR A 76 -12.08 0.26 -9.49
C THR A 76 -10.87 -0.39 -8.79
N LYS A 77 -11.11 -1.13 -7.69
CA LYS A 77 -10.01 -1.81 -6.97
C LYS A 77 -9.31 -2.88 -7.80
N GLU A 78 -10.03 -3.55 -8.68
CA GLU A 78 -9.47 -4.57 -9.57
C GLU A 78 -8.64 -3.94 -10.70
N GLN A 79 -9.14 -2.85 -11.29
CA GLN A 79 -8.39 -2.06 -12.27
C GLN A 79 -7.13 -1.44 -11.62
N GLU A 80 -7.23 -0.86 -10.43
CA GLU A 80 -6.12 -0.31 -9.63
C GLU A 80 -5.04 -1.38 -9.38
N LEU A 81 -5.43 -2.58 -8.97
CA LEU A 81 -4.53 -3.72 -8.80
C LEU A 81 -3.85 -4.11 -10.11
N THR A 82 -4.61 -4.21 -11.20
CA THR A 82 -4.08 -4.56 -12.52
C THR A 82 -3.04 -3.56 -13.00
N ILE A 83 -3.31 -2.26 -12.84
CA ILE A 83 -2.38 -1.18 -13.16
C ILE A 83 -1.13 -1.27 -12.28
N GLY A 84 -1.29 -1.47 -10.96
CA GLY A 84 -0.17 -1.62 -10.04
C GLY A 84 0.77 -2.78 -10.41
N LEU A 85 0.21 -3.93 -10.77
CA LEU A 85 0.99 -5.10 -11.21
C LEU A 85 1.75 -4.83 -12.51
N LYS A 86 1.13 -4.15 -13.49
CA LYS A 86 1.80 -3.74 -14.74
C LYS A 86 2.93 -2.74 -14.45
N ALA A 87 2.66 -1.74 -13.60
CA ALA A 87 3.62 -0.71 -13.25
C ALA A 87 4.89 -1.30 -12.60
N ILE A 88 4.75 -2.27 -11.69
CA ILE A 88 5.90 -2.92 -11.03
C ILE A 88 6.76 -3.67 -12.04
N LYS A 89 6.14 -4.40 -12.99
CA LYS A 89 6.88 -5.11 -14.04
C LYS A 89 7.70 -4.14 -14.88
N GLU A 90 7.09 -3.04 -15.33
CA GLU A 90 7.80 -2.00 -16.07
C GLU A 90 8.91 -1.36 -15.24
N PHE A 91 8.65 -1.07 -13.97
CA PHE A 91 9.62 -0.48 -13.07
C PHE A 91 10.85 -1.36 -12.87
N VAL A 92 10.65 -2.66 -12.62
CA VAL A 92 11.73 -3.65 -12.50
C VAL A 92 12.51 -3.75 -13.81
N MET A 93 11.84 -3.72 -14.97
CA MET A 93 12.53 -3.68 -16.27
C MET A 93 13.43 -2.45 -16.39
N LYS A 94 12.97 -1.27 -15.95
CA LYS A 94 13.77 -0.03 -15.97
C LYS A 94 14.99 -0.12 -15.05
N ILE A 95 14.85 -0.70 -13.86
CA ILE A 95 15.97 -1.00 -12.95
C ILE A 95 16.99 -1.92 -13.63
N LYS A 96 16.52 -3.02 -14.22
CA LYS A 96 17.39 -4.00 -14.91
C LYS A 96 18.16 -3.36 -16.06
N SER A 97 17.54 -2.42 -16.79
CA SER A 97 18.19 -1.64 -17.85
C SER A 97 19.08 -0.49 -17.34
N ARG A 98 19.33 -0.39 -16.02
CA ARG A 98 20.17 0.62 -15.37
C ARG A 98 19.75 2.06 -15.67
N VAL A 99 18.45 2.30 -15.82
CA VAL A 99 17.91 3.65 -16.06
C VAL A 99 18.20 4.56 -14.87
N LYS A 100 18.74 5.75 -15.15
CA LYS A 100 19.06 6.75 -14.12
C LYS A 100 17.78 7.41 -13.58
N MET A 101 17.42 7.10 -12.33
CA MET A 101 16.24 7.65 -11.65
C MET A 101 16.59 8.95 -10.91
N LYS A 102 16.52 10.09 -11.61
CA LYS A 102 16.97 11.40 -11.10
C LYS A 102 16.29 11.86 -9.79
N LYS A 103 15.02 11.53 -9.59
CA LYS A 103 14.21 11.97 -8.44
C LYS A 103 13.95 10.84 -7.41
N GLY A 104 14.72 9.75 -7.49
CA GLY A 104 14.55 8.57 -6.63
C GLY A 104 13.52 7.55 -7.16
N LYS A 105 13.49 6.38 -6.52
CA LYS A 105 12.73 5.20 -6.97
C LYS A 105 11.22 5.43 -6.99
N PHE A 106 10.67 6.02 -5.94
CA PHE A 106 9.22 6.24 -5.81
C PHE A 106 8.70 7.31 -6.76
N ALA A 107 9.45 8.39 -6.98
CA ALA A 107 9.07 9.41 -7.96
C ALA A 107 9.09 8.87 -9.39
N TYR A 108 10.06 8.01 -9.70
CA TYR A 108 10.14 7.34 -10.99
C TYR A 108 8.98 6.34 -11.18
N PHE A 109 8.71 5.53 -10.15
CA PHE A 109 7.57 4.62 -10.13
C PHE A 109 6.22 5.36 -10.27
N ASN A 110 6.04 6.48 -9.57
CA ASN A 110 4.89 7.36 -9.71
C ASN A 110 4.70 7.83 -11.16
N GLY A 111 5.78 8.17 -11.87
CA GLY A 111 5.71 8.50 -13.30
C GLY A 111 5.19 7.35 -14.16
N ILE A 112 5.64 6.11 -13.90
CA ILE A 112 5.13 4.92 -14.60
C ILE A 112 3.64 4.72 -14.32
N VAL A 113 3.22 4.77 -13.05
CA VAL A 113 1.82 4.56 -12.67
C VAL A 113 0.92 5.60 -13.32
N ASN A 114 1.27 6.89 -13.26
CA ASN A 114 0.48 7.96 -13.89
C ASN A 114 0.36 7.75 -15.40
N ASN A 115 1.46 7.44 -16.09
CA ASN A 115 1.41 7.18 -17.54
C ASN A 115 0.51 5.98 -17.90
N LEU A 116 0.52 4.92 -17.09
CA LEU A 116 -0.37 3.77 -17.28
C LEU A 116 -1.82 4.12 -17.01
N MET A 117 -2.10 4.87 -15.94
CA MET A 117 -3.44 5.34 -15.62
C MET A 117 -4.00 6.25 -16.71
N ASP A 118 -3.22 7.23 -17.18
CA ASP A 118 -3.61 8.10 -18.28
C ASP A 118 -3.95 7.27 -19.54
N LYS A 119 -3.14 6.26 -19.85
CA LYS A 119 -3.41 5.35 -20.98
C LYS A 119 -4.70 4.55 -20.80
N PHE A 120 -4.88 3.91 -19.64
CA PHE A 120 -6.03 3.03 -19.39
C PHE A 120 -7.34 3.77 -19.18
N TYR A 121 -7.30 5.02 -18.72
CA TYR A 121 -8.49 5.84 -18.57
C TYR A 121 -9.23 6.06 -19.90
N PHE A 122 -8.49 6.14 -21.01
CA PHE A 122 -9.06 6.28 -22.35
C PHE A 122 -9.25 4.94 -23.08
N ASP A 123 -8.95 3.82 -22.43
CA ASP A 123 -9.15 2.48 -22.97
C ASP A 123 -10.56 1.99 -22.61
N LYS A 124 -11.47 2.04 -23.59
CA LYS A 124 -12.88 1.67 -23.39
C LYS A 124 -13.06 0.22 -22.97
N GLU A 125 -12.24 -0.69 -23.49
CA GLU A 125 -12.33 -2.11 -23.13
C GLU A 125 -11.91 -2.30 -21.68
N PHE A 126 -10.81 -1.67 -21.28
CA PHE A 126 -10.34 -1.72 -19.90
C PHE A 126 -11.33 -1.09 -18.91
N MET A 127 -11.92 0.04 -19.27
CA MET A 127 -12.87 0.77 -18.42
C MET A 127 -14.26 0.12 -18.35
N ALA A 128 -14.57 -0.80 -19.27
CA ALA A 128 -15.82 -1.55 -19.27
C ALA A 128 -15.77 -2.83 -18.39
N ILE A 129 -14.58 -3.18 -17.87
CA ILE A 129 -14.35 -4.26 -16.89
C ILE A 129 -14.70 -3.76 -15.50
#